data_AF-A0A8T1NFS0-F1
#
_entry.id   AF-A0A8T1NFS0-F1
#
_cell.length_a   1.000
_cell.length_b   1.000
_cell.length_c   1.000
_cell.angle_alpha   90.00
_cell.angle_beta   90.00
_cell.angle_gamma   90.00
#
_symmetry.space_group_name_H-M   'P 1'
#
loop_
_entity.id
_entity.type
_entity.pdbx_description
1 polymer ?
#
loop_
_entity_poly.entity_id
_entity_poly.type
_entity_poly.pdbx_seq_one_letter_code
_entity_poly.pdbx_strand_id
1 'polypeptide(L)'
;MQRSTYLVRGKFRMVDFHQSFHYVSCENCNKATGYDLGENFICYSCKNAAIARARCRVYLDVYDDTTSTPVVIFGSLAEEILGCTAVDLIDRTDEVR
;
A
#
# COMPACT_ATOMS: atom_id res chain seq x y z
N MET A 1 -22.54 3.32 4.71
CA MET A 1 -21.45 2.92 5.62
C MET A 1 -21.00 4.17 6.36
N GLN A 2 -21.29 4.27 7.67
CA GLN A 2 -20.79 5.37 8.48
C GLN A 2 -19.30 5.11 8.77
N ARG A 3 -18.44 6.09 8.48
CA ARG A 3 -17.02 6.01 8.83
C ARG A 3 -16.84 6.60 10.21
N SER A 4 -16.17 5.87 11.08
CA SER A 4 -15.78 6.31 12.41
C SER A 4 -14.26 6.39 12.46
N THR A 5 -13.75 7.39 13.17
CA THR A 5 -12.31 7.61 13.36
C THR A 5 -11.97 7.44 14.83
N TYR A 6 -10.90 6.71 15.11
CA TYR A 6 -10.43 6.43 16.46
C TYR A 6 -8.92 6.71 16.55
N LEU A 7 -8.46 7.11 17.74
CA LEU A 7 -7.04 7.18 18.06
C LEU A 7 -6.69 5.96 18.92
N VAL A 8 -5.70 5.19 18.49
CA VAL A 8 -5.26 3.97 19.18
C VAL A 8 -3.75 4.08 19.42
N ARG A 9 -3.32 3.73 20.63
CA ARG A 9 -1.90 3.60 20.97
C ARG A 9 -1.57 2.12 21.07
N GLY A 10 -0.68 1.64 20.22
CA GLY A 10 -0.29 0.23 20.19
C GLY A 10 1.04 0.02 19.49
N LYS A 11 1.36 -1.23 19.21
CA LYS A 11 2.52 -1.64 18.43
C LYS A 11 2.06 -2.33 17.16
N PHE A 12 2.85 -2.22 16.09
CA PHE A 12 2.63 -2.99 14.88
C PHE A 12 3.23 -4.39 14.99
N ARG A 13 2.54 -5.38 14.42
CA ARG A 13 3.04 -6.74 14.20
C ARG A 13 2.79 -7.13 12.76
N MET A 14 3.82 -7.62 12.08
CA MET A 14 3.66 -8.25 10.78
C MET A 14 3.16 -9.68 10.99
N VAL A 15 2.00 -10.00 10.42
CA VAL A 15 1.34 -11.31 10.59
C VAL A 15 1.55 -12.23 9.39
N ASP A 16 1.78 -11.66 8.21
CA ASP A 16 2.02 -12.40 6.96
C ASP A 16 3.16 -11.73 6.19
N PHE A 17 4.23 -12.47 5.92
CA PHE A 17 5.37 -12.00 5.14
C PHE A 17 5.23 -12.32 3.64
N HIS A 18 4.23 -13.10 3.23
CA HIS A 18 3.96 -13.47 1.84
C HIS A 18 2.96 -12.54 1.16
N GLN A 19 2.47 -11.53 1.88
CA GLN A 19 1.62 -10.49 1.32
C GLN A 19 2.31 -9.69 0.21
N SER A 20 1.52 -9.12 -0.69
CA SER A 20 2.02 -8.19 -1.68
C SER A 20 2.21 -6.80 -1.05
N PHE A 21 3.48 -6.42 -0.87
CA PHE A 21 3.90 -5.16 -0.23
C PHE A 21 3.80 -3.92 -1.12
N HIS A 22 3.50 -4.11 -2.40
CA HIS A 22 3.39 -3.04 -3.38
C HIS A 22 2.15 -3.22 -4.24
N TYR A 23 1.73 -2.15 -4.91
CA TYR A 23 0.72 -2.19 -5.96
C TYR A 23 0.93 -1.04 -6.93
N VAL A 24 0.47 -1.21 -8.18
CA VAL A 24 0.49 -0.14 -9.18
C VAL A 24 -0.84 0.63 -9.11
N SER A 25 -0.77 1.96 -9.19
CA SER A 25 -1.91 2.84 -8.97
C SER A 25 -1.87 4.10 -9.83
N CYS A 26 -3.02 4.74 -9.98
CA CYS A 26 -3.12 6.06 -10.58
C CYS A 26 -2.38 7.10 -9.72
N GLU A 27 -1.49 7.89 -10.34
CA GLU A 27 -0.77 8.95 -9.63
C GLU A 27 -1.70 10.00 -9.00
N ASN A 28 -2.84 10.28 -9.65
CA ASN A 28 -3.77 11.33 -9.25
C ASN A 28 -4.75 10.94 -8.13
N CYS A 29 -5.20 9.68 -8.07
CA CYS A 29 -6.27 9.28 -7.14
C CYS A 29 -5.98 8.01 -6.34
N ASN A 30 -4.80 7.44 -6.51
CA ASN A 30 -4.25 6.35 -5.70
C ASN A 30 -4.99 5.02 -5.74
N LYS A 31 -6.02 4.92 -6.58
CA LYS A 31 -6.68 3.66 -6.86
C LYS A 31 -5.78 2.75 -7.67
N ALA A 32 -5.79 1.48 -7.29
CA ALA A 32 -5.07 0.43 -7.97
C ALA A 32 -5.48 0.35 -9.45
N THR A 33 -4.54 -0.06 -10.27
CA THR A 33 -4.71 -0.19 -11.71
C THR A 33 -3.97 -1.41 -12.23
N GLY A 34 -4.39 -1.92 -13.40
CA GLY A 34 -3.76 -3.06 -14.07
C GLY A 34 -2.80 -2.69 -15.20
N TYR A 35 -2.48 -1.41 -15.36
CA TYR A 35 -1.49 -0.92 -16.33
C TYR A 35 -0.07 -1.08 -15.77
N ASP A 36 0.91 -1.17 -16.66
CA ASP A 36 2.31 -1.38 -16.31
C ASP A 36 2.92 -0.14 -15.64
N LEU A 37 3.94 -0.34 -14.80
CA LEU A 37 4.61 0.77 -14.11
C LEU A 37 5.17 1.77 -15.14
N GLY A 38 4.79 3.05 -14.99
CA GLY A 38 5.18 4.13 -15.91
C GLY A 38 4.29 4.29 -17.15
N GLU A 39 3.30 3.41 -17.37
CA GLU A 39 2.39 3.52 -18.50
C GLU A 39 1.43 4.72 -18.34
N ASN A 40 1.16 5.42 -19.44
CA ASN A 40 0.15 6.47 -19.52
C ASN A 40 -1.23 5.86 -19.81
N PHE A 41 -2.23 6.23 -19.02
CA PHE A 41 -3.59 5.73 -19.19
C PHE A 41 -4.66 6.76 -18.79
N ILE A 42 -5.91 6.51 -19.17
CA ILE A 42 -7.07 7.26 -18.66
C ILE A 42 -7.63 6.54 -17.44
N CYS A 43 -7.51 7.15 -16.27
CA CYS A 43 -7.97 6.51 -15.04
C CYS A 43 -9.49 6.41 -15.01
N TYR A 44 -10.02 5.18 -14.91
CA TYR A 44 -11.47 4.96 -14.82
C TYR A 44 -12.11 5.64 -13.61
N SER A 45 -11.35 5.88 -12.54
CA SER A 45 -11.90 6.40 -11.29
C SER A 45 -11.93 7.92 -11.20
N CYS A 46 -10.86 8.62 -11.59
CA CYS A 46 -10.82 10.08 -11.57
C CYS A 46 -11.06 10.72 -12.95
N LYS A 47 -11.16 9.91 -14.01
CA LYS A 47 -11.43 10.32 -15.40
C LYS A 47 -10.38 11.24 -16.03
N ASN A 48 -9.19 11.31 -15.44
CA ASN A 48 -8.05 12.09 -15.94
C ASN A 48 -6.97 11.18 -16.54
N ALA A 49 -6.18 11.73 -17.46
CA ALA A 49 -4.91 11.14 -17.86
C ALA A 49 -3.99 11.02 -16.63
N ALA A 50 -3.31 9.88 -16.52
CA ALA A 50 -2.46 9.56 -15.39
C ALA A 50 -1.34 8.62 -15.81
N ILE A 51 -0.24 8.65 -15.07
CA ILE A 51 0.83 7.66 -15.12
C ILE A 51 0.58 6.61 -14.03
N ALA A 52 0.86 5.35 -14.36
CA ALA A 52 0.85 4.25 -13.41
C ALA A 52 2.09 4.33 -12.50
N ARG A 53 1.85 4.40 -11.18
CA ARG A 53 2.88 4.56 -10.15
C ARG A 53 2.81 3.45 -9.11
N ALA A 54 3.98 2.93 -8.76
CA ALA A 54 4.16 2.00 -7.65
C ALA A 54 3.84 2.69 -6.31
N ARG A 55 3.18 1.96 -5.41
CA ARG A 55 2.92 2.39 -4.03
C ARG A 55 3.05 1.23 -3.06
N CYS A 56 3.56 1.51 -1.87
CA CYS A 56 3.61 0.52 -0.81
C CYS A 56 2.22 0.31 -0.19
N ARG A 57 1.99 -0.94 0.22
CA ARG A 57 0.86 -1.36 1.02
C ARG A 57 1.35 -2.42 1.99
N VAL A 58 1.00 -2.30 3.26
CA VAL A 58 1.32 -3.32 4.25
C VAL A 58 0.10 -3.62 5.12
N TYR A 59 -0.21 -4.91 5.24
CA TYR A 59 -1.17 -5.49 6.15
C TYR A 59 -0.45 -5.85 7.45
N LEU A 60 -0.92 -5.29 8.55
CA LEU A 60 -0.34 -5.44 9.88
C LEU A 60 -1.46 -5.65 10.89
N ASP A 61 -1.07 -6.13 12.06
CA ASP A 61 -1.89 -6.04 13.25
C ASP A 61 -1.40 -4.86 14.11
N VAL A 62 -2.33 -4.01 14.56
CA VAL A 62 -2.09 -3.10 15.69
C VAL A 62 -2.57 -3.80 16.94
N TYR A 63 -1.69 -3.99 17.91
CA TYR A 63 -2.03 -4.64 19.17
C TYR A 63 -1.56 -3.83 20.39
N ASP A 64 -2.30 -3.96 21.48
CA ASP A 64 -1.95 -3.50 22.81
C ASP A 64 -2.15 -4.64 23.83
N ASP A 65 -2.19 -4.31 25.12
CA ASP A 65 -2.36 -5.30 26.20
C ASP A 65 -3.79 -5.87 26.27
N THR A 66 -4.73 -5.34 25.48
CA THR A 66 -6.14 -5.76 25.48
C THR A 66 -6.48 -6.63 24.28
N THR A 67 -6.12 -6.21 23.06
CA THR A 67 -6.53 -6.90 21.83
C THR A 67 -5.61 -6.59 20.65
N SER A 68 -5.84 -7.28 19.54
CA SER A 68 -5.24 -7.02 18.23
C SER A 68 -6.32 -6.63 17.22
N THR A 69 -6.02 -5.68 16.34
CA THR A 69 -6.88 -5.26 15.25
C THR A 69 -6.09 -5.24 13.93
N PRO A 70 -6.58 -5.93 12.87
CA PRO A 70 -5.93 -5.89 11.57
C PRO A 70 -6.12 -4.51 10.92
N VAL A 71 -5.03 -4.00 10.36
CA VAL A 71 -4.99 -2.72 9.64
C VAL A 71 -4.27 -2.86 8.32
N VAL A 72 -4.54 -1.93 7.41
CA VAL A 72 -3.77 -1.76 6.19
C VAL A 72 -3.24 -0.34 6.13
N ILE A 73 -1.95 -0.22 5.83
CA ILE A 73 -1.24 1.05 5.71
C ILE A 73 -0.78 1.20 4.26
N PHE A 74 -0.88 2.42 3.73
CA PHE A 74 -0.60 2.72 2.32
C PHE A 74 0.39 3.87 2.18
N GLY A 75 1.09 3.91 1.03
CA GLY A 75 1.89 5.05 0.61
C GLY A 75 3.13 5.25 1.48
N SER A 76 3.49 6.52 1.73
CA SER A 76 4.72 6.89 2.43
C SER A 76 4.83 6.33 3.84
N LEU A 77 3.72 6.19 4.57
CA LEU A 77 3.74 5.57 5.89
C LEU A 77 4.08 4.07 5.82
N ALA A 78 3.63 3.38 4.77
CA ALA A 78 4.03 2.00 4.54
C ALA A 78 5.51 1.90 4.16
N GLU A 79 6.02 2.84 3.35
CA GLU A 79 7.46 2.92 3.02
C GLU A 79 8.33 3.14 4.26
N GLU A 80 7.90 4.01 5.18
CA GLU A 80 8.60 4.25 6.45
C GLU A 80 8.66 2.98 7.31
N ILE A 81 7.55 2.25 7.42
CA ILE A 81 7.49 0.99 8.19
C ILE A 81 8.37 -0.09 7.56
N LEU A 82 8.40 -0.18 6.23
CA LEU A 82 9.17 -1.20 5.51
C LEU A 82 10.64 -0.82 5.31
N GLY A 83 11.00 0.46 5.47
CA GLY A 83 12.35 0.96 5.23
C GLY A 83 12.78 0.92 3.75
N CYS A 84 11.84 0.86 2.82
CA CYS A 84 12.10 0.84 1.38
C CYS A 84 10.93 1.42 0.58
N THR A 85 11.20 1.86 -0.65
CA THR A 85 10.19 2.43 -1.54
C THR A 85 9.42 1.33 -2.28
N ALA A 86 8.27 1.69 -2.86
CA ALA A 86 7.51 0.77 -3.68
C ALA A 86 8.28 0.27 -4.92
N VAL A 87 9.18 1.11 -5.46
CA VAL A 87 10.03 0.77 -6.59
C VAL A 87 11.07 -0.27 -6.17
N ASP A 88 11.75 -0.05 -5.02
CA ASP A 88 12.71 -1.02 -4.48
C ASP A 88 12.09 -2.40 -4.27
N LEU A 89 10.83 -2.45 -3.85
CA LEU A 89 10.09 -3.70 -3.64
C LEU A 89 9.79 -4.42 -4.96
N ILE A 90 9.41 -3.69 -6.00
CA ILE A 90 9.14 -4.26 -7.33
C ILE A 90 10.43 -4.86 -7.89
N ASP A 91 11.50 -4.08 -7.92
CA ASP A 91 12.79 -4.51 -8.48
C ASP A 91 13.28 -5.79 -7.80
N ARG A 92 13.20 -5.85 -6.46
CA ARG A 92 13.61 -7.03 -5.67
C ARG A 92 12.69 -8.23 -5.80
N THR A 93 11.41 -8.04 -6.13
CA THR A 93 10.47 -9.15 -6.30
C THR A 93 10.48 -9.71 -7.72
N ASP A 94 10.79 -8.89 -8.72
CA ASP A 94 10.98 -9.33 -10.10
C ASP A 94 12.34 -10.01 -10.33
N GLU A 95 13.37 -9.69 -9.53
CA GLU A 95 14.65 -10.44 -9.52
C GLU A 95 14.53 -11.91 -9.06
N VAL A 96 13.42 -12.29 -8.41
CA VAL A 96 13.17 -13.64 -7.87
C VAL A 96 12.30 -14.49 -8.81
N ARG A 97 11.95 -13.98 -9.99
CA ARG A 97 11.23 -14.71 -11.06
C ARG A 97 12.17 -15.19 -12.15
#